data_AF-A0A354IEF2-F1
#
_entry.id   AF-A0A354IEF2-F1
#
_cell.length_a   1.000
_cell.length_b   1.000
_cell.length_c   1.000
_cell.angle_alpha   90.00
_cell.angle_beta   90.00
_cell.angle_gamma   90.00
#
_symmetry.space_group_name_H-M   'P 1'
#
loop_
_entity.id
_entity.type
_entity.pdbx_description
1 polymer ?
#
loop_
_entity_poly.entity_id
_entity_poly.type
_entity_poly.pdbx_seq_one_letter_code
_entity_poly.pdbx_strand_id
1 'polypeptide(L)'
;MKRKIAGFLAAALFLLLSGCGAAGNQSDSTASRQETAQAEIEKAQADGKESTQGEKNGTGNALVVYFSRMGNTPFPENADAVSSASLLLKDGELKGNAQALGEWIAAEAGCGMFEIVTETSYPADYMKTTDVAKQEQSQNARPALKTKIADFDRYDTFYLVFPNWWGDLPQALYSFFDEYDFAGKNITVFVTHGGSSFSNTIKTIQSLEPDAQVVRGLSVRDSGVPDAESEVRDWVKTNG
;
A
#
# COMPACT_ATOMS: atom_id res chain seq x y z
N MET A 1 25.14 -36.59 30.49
CA MET A 1 24.56 -37.88 30.92
C MET A 1 23.55 -38.34 29.89
N LYS A 2 23.71 -39.55 29.34
CA LYS A 2 22.85 -40.19 28.35
C LYS A 2 21.85 -41.10 29.06
N ARG A 3 20.53 -41.02 28.75
CA ARG A 3 19.51 -42.12 28.74
C ARG A 3 18.32 -41.59 27.89
N LYS A 4 17.94 -42.01 26.67
CA LYS A 4 17.60 -43.29 26.01
C LYS A 4 16.24 -43.89 26.44
N ILE A 5 15.41 -44.19 25.39
CA ILE A 5 14.36 -45.23 25.21
C ILE A 5 12.90 -44.77 25.49
N ALA A 6 11.83 -45.19 24.79
CA ALA A 6 11.50 -45.75 23.45
C ALA A 6 9.99 -46.14 23.48
N GLY A 7 9.37 -46.34 22.30
CA GLY A 7 8.22 -47.26 22.09
C GLY A 7 6.91 -46.58 21.64
N PHE A 8 6.55 -46.63 20.34
CA PHE A 8 5.78 -47.67 19.61
C PHE A 8 4.27 -47.69 19.91
N LEU A 9 3.43 -47.39 18.91
CA LEU A 9 2.50 -48.36 18.31
C LEU A 9 1.80 -47.78 17.07
N ALA A 10 1.99 -48.43 15.93
CA ALA A 10 1.18 -48.29 14.73
C ALA A 10 0.03 -49.31 14.79
N ALA A 11 -1.17 -48.91 14.37
CA ALA A 11 -2.28 -49.82 14.10
C ALA A 11 -2.93 -49.42 12.78
N ALA A 12 -2.60 -50.18 11.73
CA ALA A 12 -3.34 -50.20 10.48
C ALA A 12 -4.52 -51.18 10.65
N LEU A 13 -5.72 -50.77 10.24
CA LEU A 13 -6.87 -51.66 10.15
C LEU A 13 -7.50 -51.55 8.77
N PHE A 14 -7.23 -52.57 7.95
CA PHE A 14 -7.92 -52.87 6.71
C PHE A 14 -9.29 -53.47 7.03
N LEU A 15 -10.36 -52.95 6.43
CA LEU A 15 -11.62 -53.66 6.25
C LEU A 15 -12.13 -53.45 4.82
N LEU A 16 -11.98 -54.52 4.03
CA LEU A 16 -12.66 -54.75 2.76
C LEU A 16 -13.98 -55.47 3.07
N LEU A 17 -15.10 -55.01 2.50
CA LEU A 17 -16.23 -55.87 2.19
C LEU A 17 -16.88 -55.42 0.89
N SER A 18 -16.91 -56.37 -0.05
CA SER A 18 -17.54 -56.34 -1.37
C SER A 18 -19.06 -56.36 -1.26
N GLY A 19 -19.73 -55.66 -2.17
CA GLY A 19 -21.16 -55.82 -2.46
C GLY A 19 -21.40 -55.78 -3.95
N CYS A 20 -21.72 -56.93 -4.55
CA CYS A 20 -22.10 -57.10 -5.95
C CYS A 20 -23.60 -56.84 -6.13
N GLY A 21 -23.96 -56.11 -7.19
CA GLY A 21 -25.33 -56.00 -7.70
C GLY A 21 -25.31 -55.85 -9.23
N ALA A 22 -25.87 -56.85 -9.92
CA ALA A 22 -26.10 -56.94 -11.36
C ALA A 22 -27.32 -56.08 -11.76
N ALA A 23 -27.71 -55.77 -13.00
CA ALA A 23 -27.26 -55.99 -14.37
C ALA A 23 -28.00 -54.95 -15.23
N GLY A 24 -27.43 -54.51 -16.35
CA GLY A 24 -28.11 -53.62 -17.30
C GLY A 24 -27.18 -53.26 -18.45
N ASN A 25 -27.15 -54.10 -19.47
CA ASN A 25 -26.34 -53.95 -20.67
C ASN A 25 -27.08 -53.08 -21.70
N GLN A 26 -26.45 -52.01 -22.18
CA GLN A 26 -26.60 -51.57 -23.57
C GLN A 26 -25.45 -50.63 -23.98
N SER A 27 -24.91 -50.96 -25.16
CA SER A 27 -23.85 -50.31 -25.95
C SER A 27 -23.98 -48.78 -25.98
N ASP A 28 -22.92 -47.98 -26.08
CA ASP A 28 -22.14 -47.83 -27.32
C ASP A 28 -20.95 -46.86 -27.11
N SER A 29 -19.89 -47.11 -27.87
CA SER A 29 -18.98 -46.12 -28.47
C SER A 29 -18.01 -45.25 -27.61
N THR A 30 -16.73 -45.46 -27.94
CA THR A 30 -15.62 -44.49 -28.02
C THR A 30 -14.66 -44.41 -26.82
N ALA A 31 -13.58 -45.17 -26.97
CA ALA A 31 -12.33 -44.99 -26.24
C ALA A 31 -11.63 -43.67 -26.64
N SER A 32 -10.76 -43.21 -25.74
CA SER A 32 -9.62 -42.30 -25.97
C SER A 32 -9.89 -40.80 -25.96
N ARG A 33 -9.75 -40.17 -24.78
CA ARG A 33 -8.89 -38.98 -24.54
C ARG A 33 -9.08 -38.48 -23.12
N GLN A 34 -8.19 -38.86 -22.21
CA GLN A 34 -8.00 -38.10 -20.98
C GLN A 34 -6.65 -38.47 -20.36
N GLU A 35 -5.58 -38.12 -21.07
CA GLU A 35 -4.22 -38.08 -20.52
C GLU A 35 -3.42 -36.97 -21.21
N THR A 36 -3.97 -35.75 -21.27
CA THR A 36 -3.21 -34.50 -21.48
C THR A 36 -4.11 -33.31 -21.13
N ALA A 37 -4.18 -32.93 -19.86
CA ALA A 37 -4.82 -31.67 -19.43
C ALA A 37 -4.26 -31.20 -18.07
N GLN A 38 -2.95 -31.34 -17.87
CA GLN A 38 -2.26 -30.95 -16.63
C GLN A 38 -1.00 -30.12 -16.90
N ALA A 39 -1.02 -29.32 -17.97
CA ALA A 39 0.08 -28.42 -18.34
C ALA A 39 -0.35 -26.98 -18.70
N GLU A 40 -1.61 -26.58 -18.46
CA GLU A 40 -2.12 -25.23 -18.83
C GLU A 40 -2.75 -24.43 -17.67
N ILE A 41 -2.50 -24.79 -16.40
CA ILE A 41 -3.06 -24.05 -15.22
C ILE A 41 -1.95 -23.55 -14.27
N GLU A 42 -0.77 -23.20 -14.78
CA GLU A 42 0.32 -22.64 -13.95
C GLU A 42 1.01 -21.42 -14.57
N LYS A 43 0.27 -20.61 -15.35
CA LYS A 43 0.80 -19.35 -15.92
C LYS A 43 -0.18 -18.18 -15.90
N ALA A 44 -1.09 -18.12 -14.92
CA ALA A 44 -2.05 -17.03 -14.80
C ALA A 44 -2.31 -16.69 -13.32
N GLN A 45 -1.34 -16.04 -12.67
CA GLN A 45 -1.53 -15.20 -11.48
C GLN A 45 -0.24 -14.44 -11.16
N ALA A 46 0.09 -13.51 -12.05
CA ALA A 46 1.04 -12.43 -11.84
C ALA A 46 0.54 -11.22 -12.65
N ASP A 47 -0.69 -10.78 -12.40
CA ASP A 47 -1.24 -9.54 -12.94
C ASP A 47 -1.27 -8.51 -11.81
N GLY A 48 -0.11 -7.85 -11.62
CA GLY A 48 -0.10 -6.49 -11.14
C GLY A 48 -0.83 -5.64 -12.17
N LYS A 49 -1.82 -4.87 -11.72
CA LYS A 49 -2.61 -4.01 -12.59
C LYS A 49 -1.77 -2.80 -12.99
N GLU A 50 -0.89 -3.03 -13.96
CA GLU A 50 -0.20 -2.00 -14.72
C GLU A 50 -1.17 -1.47 -15.77
N SER A 51 -1.56 -0.21 -15.64
CA SER A 51 -2.22 0.52 -16.71
C SER A 51 -1.30 1.64 -17.15
N THR A 52 -0.59 1.42 -18.25
CA THR A 52 0.15 2.45 -18.99
C THR A 52 -0.53 2.70 -20.33
N GLN A 53 -0.71 3.98 -20.65
CA GLN A 53 -0.76 4.69 -21.95
C GLN A 53 -1.94 5.69 -22.00
N GLY A 54 -1.76 6.96 -22.36
CA GLY A 54 -0.55 7.61 -22.87
C GLY A 54 -0.64 9.13 -23.10
N GLU A 55 0.53 9.62 -23.55
CA GLU A 55 0.88 10.81 -24.35
C GLU A 55 0.60 12.26 -23.88
N LYS A 56 1.74 12.87 -23.47
CA LYS A 56 2.26 14.24 -23.56
C LYS A 56 1.37 15.38 -24.09
N ASN A 57 1.29 16.42 -23.27
CA ASN A 57 1.36 17.82 -23.69
C ASN A 57 2.13 18.66 -22.67
N GLY A 58 3.29 19.22 -23.05
CA GLY A 58 3.83 20.51 -22.59
C GLY A 58 4.18 20.78 -21.13
N THR A 59 3.79 19.94 -20.16
CA THR A 59 4.12 20.07 -18.73
C THR A 59 4.68 18.74 -18.24
N GLY A 60 5.66 18.77 -17.35
CA GLY A 60 6.40 17.57 -16.90
C GLY A 60 5.49 16.45 -16.38
N ASN A 61 5.93 15.19 -16.45
CA ASN A 61 5.08 14.09 -15.98
C ASN A 61 4.93 14.18 -14.46
N ALA A 62 3.70 14.16 -13.97
CA ALA A 62 3.41 14.16 -12.53
C ALA A 62 3.20 12.74 -11.98
N LEU A 63 3.44 12.57 -10.67
CA LEU A 63 3.12 11.37 -9.92
C LEU A 63 2.65 11.73 -8.51
N VAL A 64 1.56 11.12 -8.04
CA VAL A 64 1.25 11.12 -6.61
C VAL A 64 2.08 10.05 -5.94
N VAL A 65 2.86 10.42 -4.93
CA VAL A 65 3.57 9.49 -4.05
C VAL A 65 2.97 9.62 -2.66
N TYR A 66 2.55 8.52 -2.06
CA TYR A 66 1.90 8.58 -0.75
C TYR A 66 2.32 7.49 0.21
N PHE A 67 2.26 7.79 1.49
CA PHE A 67 2.35 6.81 2.58
C PHE A 67 1.04 6.80 3.35
N SER A 68 0.48 5.62 3.53
CA SER A 68 -0.79 5.43 4.24
C SER A 68 -0.66 4.28 5.23
N ARG A 69 -1.30 4.42 6.39
CA ARG A 69 -1.38 3.31 7.36
C ARG A 69 -2.10 2.10 6.76
N MET A 70 -3.05 2.32 5.85
CA MET A 70 -3.85 1.26 5.20
C MET A 70 -2.98 0.22 4.48
N GLY A 71 -2.09 0.63 3.57
CA GLY A 71 -1.20 -0.31 2.87
C GLY A 71 -0.01 -0.79 3.72
N ASN A 72 0.22 -0.18 4.88
CA ASN A 72 1.35 -0.50 5.77
C ASN A 72 0.94 -1.26 7.04
N THR A 73 -0.32 -1.69 7.16
CA THR A 73 -0.86 -2.35 8.37
C THR A 73 -1.83 -3.47 7.99
N PRO A 74 -1.73 -4.68 8.59
CA PRO A 74 -2.67 -5.77 8.35
C PRO A 74 -3.94 -5.54 9.19
N PHE A 75 -4.83 -4.68 8.71
CA PHE A 75 -6.11 -4.44 9.40
C PHE A 75 -7.00 -5.70 9.35
N PRO A 76 -7.70 -6.03 10.46
CA PRO A 76 -8.74 -7.04 10.41
C PRO A 76 -9.92 -6.54 9.56
N GLU A 77 -10.66 -7.46 8.93
CA GLU A 77 -11.80 -7.14 8.05
C GLU A 77 -12.88 -6.28 8.71
N ASN A 78 -12.97 -6.30 10.05
CA ASN A 78 -13.93 -5.55 10.84
C ASN A 78 -13.32 -4.35 11.59
N ALA A 79 -12.18 -3.82 11.13
CA ALA A 79 -11.57 -2.64 11.73
C ALA A 79 -12.55 -1.44 11.71
N ASP A 80 -12.79 -0.85 12.89
CA ASP A 80 -13.66 0.31 13.02
C ASP A 80 -12.96 1.60 12.56
N ALA A 81 -13.34 2.08 11.38
CA ALA A 81 -12.84 3.33 10.80
C ALA A 81 -13.13 4.56 11.67
N VAL A 82 -14.25 4.56 12.40
CA VAL A 82 -14.76 5.75 13.12
C VAL A 82 -13.93 6.02 14.38
N SER A 83 -13.36 4.98 14.99
CA SER A 83 -12.46 5.11 16.15
C SER A 83 -10.97 5.12 15.79
N SER A 84 -10.61 4.75 14.56
CA SER A 84 -9.21 4.74 14.10
C SER A 84 -8.83 6.05 13.42
N ALA A 85 -8.01 6.87 14.09
CA ALA A 85 -7.39 8.02 13.43
C ALA A 85 -6.62 7.57 12.17
N SER A 86 -6.62 8.44 11.15
CA SER A 86 -5.99 8.24 9.84
C SER A 86 -6.67 7.23 8.90
N LEU A 87 -7.87 6.72 9.20
CA LEU A 87 -8.69 5.91 8.27
C LEU A 87 -10.04 6.58 7.95
N LEU A 88 -10.60 6.21 6.81
CA LEU A 88 -11.85 6.67 6.22
C LEU A 88 -12.66 5.45 5.77
N LEU A 89 -13.94 5.38 6.11
CA LEU A 89 -14.88 4.43 5.49
C LEU A 89 -15.62 5.16 4.36
N LYS A 90 -15.35 4.80 3.11
CA LYS A 90 -16.01 5.38 1.93
C LYS A 90 -16.59 4.25 1.08
N ASP A 91 -17.88 4.34 0.79
CA ASP A 91 -18.61 3.35 -0.03
C ASP A 91 -18.50 1.89 0.48
N GLY A 92 -18.33 1.72 1.80
CA GLY A 92 -18.16 0.40 2.43
C GLY A 92 -16.73 -0.14 2.37
N GLU A 93 -15.78 0.61 1.82
CA GLU A 93 -14.36 0.28 1.77
C GLU A 93 -13.56 1.11 2.79
N LEU A 94 -12.70 0.45 3.55
CA LEU A 94 -11.76 1.10 4.45
C LEU A 94 -10.55 1.62 3.68
N LYS A 95 -10.30 2.92 3.78
CA LYS A 95 -9.19 3.61 3.14
C LYS A 95 -8.37 4.39 4.14
N GLY A 96 -7.11 4.66 3.83
CA GLY A 96 -6.34 5.63 4.62
C GLY A 96 -6.68 7.06 4.24
N ASN A 97 -6.59 7.99 5.19
CA ASN A 97 -6.82 9.41 4.94
C ASN A 97 -5.86 9.97 3.87
N ALA A 98 -4.56 9.66 3.98
CA ALA A 98 -3.56 10.08 3.00
C ALA A 98 -3.79 9.44 1.62
N GLN A 99 -4.26 8.18 1.59
CA GLN A 99 -4.65 7.51 0.35
C GLN A 99 -5.81 8.24 -0.33
N ALA A 100 -6.86 8.61 0.41
CA ALA A 100 -8.01 9.32 -0.13
C ALA A 100 -7.61 10.68 -0.74
N LEU A 101 -6.77 11.46 -0.04
CA LEU A 101 -6.20 12.69 -0.60
C LEU A 101 -5.44 12.42 -1.90
N GLY A 102 -4.58 11.39 -1.90
CA GLY A 102 -3.81 11.01 -3.08
C GLY A 102 -4.69 10.63 -4.28
N GLU A 103 -5.79 9.90 -4.06
CA GLU A 103 -6.76 9.53 -5.10
C GLU A 103 -7.42 10.78 -5.72
N TRP A 104 -7.78 11.77 -4.90
CA TRP A 104 -8.37 13.02 -5.40
C TRP A 104 -7.39 13.85 -6.19
N ILE A 105 -6.15 13.96 -5.71
CA ILE A 105 -5.07 14.68 -6.38
C ILE A 105 -4.75 14.02 -7.72
N ALA A 106 -4.58 12.69 -7.74
CA ALA A 106 -4.28 11.95 -8.96
C ALA A 106 -5.37 12.11 -10.02
N ALA A 107 -6.63 12.05 -9.59
CA ALA A 107 -7.79 12.24 -10.46
C ALA A 107 -7.86 13.66 -11.04
N GLU A 108 -7.57 14.69 -10.24
CA GLU A 108 -7.60 16.08 -10.70
C GLU A 108 -6.38 16.44 -11.58
N ALA A 109 -5.19 15.97 -11.21
CA ALA A 109 -3.96 16.20 -11.95
C ALA A 109 -3.78 15.29 -13.18
N GLY A 110 -4.66 14.28 -13.34
CA GLY A 110 -4.58 13.32 -14.44
C GLY A 110 -3.31 12.47 -14.43
N CYS A 111 -2.83 12.07 -13.24
CA CYS A 111 -1.56 11.37 -13.08
C CYS A 111 -1.70 10.04 -12.31
N GLY A 112 -0.62 9.25 -12.31
CA GLY A 112 -0.56 7.97 -11.60
C GLY A 112 -0.36 8.14 -10.08
N MET A 113 -0.46 7.02 -9.36
CA MET A 113 -0.18 6.94 -7.93
C MET A 113 0.86 5.87 -7.64
N PHE A 114 1.67 6.11 -6.61
CA PHE A 114 2.62 5.17 -6.05
C PHE A 114 2.54 5.18 -4.53
N GLU A 115 2.36 4.00 -3.93
CA GLU A 115 2.35 3.84 -2.47
C GLU A 115 3.73 3.44 -1.95
N ILE A 116 4.21 4.16 -0.93
CA ILE A 116 5.37 3.79 -0.12
C ILE A 116 4.91 2.72 0.88
N VAL A 117 5.43 1.51 0.73
CA VAL A 117 5.11 0.36 1.58
C VAL A 117 6.37 -0.15 2.25
N THR A 118 6.37 -0.31 3.57
CA THR A 118 7.46 -0.91 4.33
C THR A 118 7.48 -2.43 4.21
N GLU A 119 8.65 -3.05 4.30
CA GLU A 119 8.76 -4.51 4.35
C GLU A 119 8.14 -5.08 5.64
N THR A 120 8.33 -4.37 6.76
CA THR A 120 7.71 -4.71 8.05
C THR A 120 6.48 -3.86 8.26
N SER A 121 5.31 -4.49 8.43
CA SER A 121 4.06 -3.78 8.68
C SER A 121 3.98 -3.20 10.09
N TYR A 122 3.29 -2.07 10.22
CA TYR A 122 2.96 -1.46 11.50
C TYR A 122 1.84 -2.25 12.20
N PRO A 123 1.72 -2.15 13.53
CA PRO A 123 0.61 -2.77 14.28
C PRO A 123 -0.77 -2.25 13.86
N ALA A 124 -1.79 -3.10 13.88
CA ALA A 124 -3.19 -2.70 13.63
C ALA A 124 -3.81 -1.85 14.74
N ASP A 125 -3.32 -1.98 15.98
CA ASP A 125 -3.69 -1.10 17.08
C ASP A 125 -3.05 0.28 16.92
N TYR A 126 -3.87 1.34 16.98
CA TYR A 126 -3.41 2.70 16.73
C TYR A 126 -2.34 3.15 17.74
N MET A 127 -2.55 2.90 19.03
CA MET A 127 -1.60 3.30 20.07
C MET A 127 -0.25 2.60 19.88
N LYS A 128 -0.26 1.30 19.56
CA LYS A 128 0.97 0.57 19.23
C LYS A 128 1.66 1.11 17.97
N THR A 129 0.91 1.50 16.93
CA THR A 129 1.52 2.20 15.78
C THR A 129 2.20 3.48 16.23
N THR A 130 1.54 4.29 17.07
CA THR A 130 2.12 5.55 17.55
C THR A 130 3.40 5.33 18.36
N ASP A 131 3.46 4.27 19.18
CA ASP A 131 4.65 3.90 19.94
C ASP A 131 5.81 3.48 19.03
N VAL A 132 5.53 2.64 18.02
CA VAL A 132 6.53 2.24 17.02
C VAL A 132 7.06 3.46 16.26
N ALA A 133 6.18 4.31 15.74
CA ALA A 133 6.56 5.52 15.02
C ALA A 133 7.43 6.47 15.89
N LYS A 134 7.11 6.59 17.18
CA LYS A 134 7.90 7.38 18.12
C LYS A 134 9.29 6.78 18.33
N GLN A 135 9.36 5.45 18.50
CA GLN A 135 10.61 4.74 18.66
C GLN A 135 11.49 4.90 17.42
N GLU A 136 10.94 4.68 16.22
CA GLU A 136 11.63 4.87 14.96
C GLU A 136 12.18 6.30 14.82
N GLN A 137 11.38 7.33 15.12
CA GLN A 137 11.82 8.72 15.11
C GLN A 137 12.97 8.96 16.10
N SER A 138 12.87 8.45 17.32
CA SER A 138 13.93 8.60 18.34
C SER A 138 15.25 7.91 17.97
N GLN A 139 15.17 6.88 17.13
CA GLN A 139 16.32 6.10 16.68
C GLN A 139 16.84 6.56 15.31
N ASN A 140 16.18 7.54 14.67
CA ASN A 140 16.40 7.90 13.27
C ASN A 140 16.42 6.65 12.37
N ALA A 141 15.45 5.75 12.58
CA ALA A 141 15.37 4.50 11.84
C ALA A 141 15.13 4.74 10.35
N ARG A 142 15.57 3.79 9.51
CA ARG A 142 15.27 3.74 8.07
C ARG A 142 14.58 2.41 7.74
N PRO A 143 13.26 2.30 7.96
CA PRO A 143 12.53 1.07 7.62
C PRO A 143 12.70 0.71 6.14
N ALA A 144 13.08 -0.54 5.86
CA ALA A 144 13.23 -1.02 4.49
C ALA A 144 11.91 -0.93 3.73
N LEU A 145 11.98 -0.51 2.46
CA LEU A 145 10.83 -0.35 1.58
C LEU A 145 10.65 -1.56 0.67
N LYS A 146 9.40 -2.00 0.54
CA LYS A 146 8.97 -3.10 -0.34
C LYS A 146 8.74 -2.63 -1.78
N THR A 147 8.29 -1.39 -1.96
CA THR A 147 7.90 -0.84 -3.25
C THR A 147 9.00 0.04 -3.83
N LYS A 148 9.12 0.07 -5.16
CA LYS A 148 10.01 0.98 -5.90
C LYS A 148 9.29 1.57 -7.10
N ILE A 149 9.48 2.86 -7.34
CA ILE A 149 9.04 3.56 -8.55
C ILE A 149 9.90 3.09 -9.71
N ALA A 150 9.27 2.51 -10.73
CA ALA A 150 9.91 2.25 -12.01
C ALA A 150 10.08 3.57 -12.80
N ASP A 151 11.22 3.72 -13.47
CA ASP A 151 11.54 4.90 -14.29
C ASP A 151 11.35 6.25 -13.59
N PHE A 152 11.74 6.36 -12.31
CA PHE A 152 11.56 7.56 -11.48
C PHE A 152 11.95 8.89 -12.17
N ASP A 153 12.99 8.89 -13.00
CA ASP A 153 13.48 10.06 -13.72
C ASP A 153 12.53 10.61 -14.78
N ARG A 154 11.50 9.86 -15.17
CA ARG A 154 10.49 10.35 -16.10
C ARG A 154 9.60 11.45 -15.51
N TYR A 155 9.57 11.57 -14.18
CA TYR A 155 8.67 12.47 -13.47
C TYR A 155 9.41 13.73 -13.02
N ASP A 156 8.77 14.88 -13.25
CA ASP A 156 9.27 16.20 -12.89
C ASP A 156 8.51 16.80 -11.70
N THR A 157 7.30 16.31 -11.45
CA THR A 157 6.40 16.81 -10.40
C THR A 157 5.89 15.67 -9.54
N PHE A 158 5.98 15.84 -8.23
CA PHE A 158 5.55 14.87 -7.24
C PHE A 158 4.56 15.53 -6.28
N TYR A 159 3.36 14.96 -6.20
CA TYR A 159 2.45 15.28 -5.11
C TYR A 159 2.70 14.29 -3.98
N LEU A 160 3.38 14.74 -2.93
CA LEU A 160 3.77 13.90 -1.79
C LEU A 160 2.71 13.98 -0.69
N VAL A 161 2.08 12.86 -0.37
CA VAL A 161 0.94 12.79 0.56
C VAL A 161 1.20 11.84 1.72
N PHE A 162 1.12 12.31 2.96
CA PHE A 162 1.39 11.47 4.13
C PHE A 162 0.73 11.98 5.42
N PRO A 163 0.49 11.12 6.41
CA PRO A 163 0.12 11.56 7.75
C PRO A 163 1.32 12.20 8.45
N ASN A 164 1.13 13.34 9.11
CA ASN A 164 2.12 13.91 10.03
C ASN A 164 2.20 13.05 11.29
N TRP A 165 3.35 12.43 11.53
CA TRP A 165 3.61 11.59 12.69
C TRP A 165 4.61 12.26 13.61
N TRP A 166 4.22 12.48 14.86
CA TRP A 166 5.06 13.10 15.88
C TRP A 166 5.70 14.43 15.44
N GLY A 167 4.96 15.25 14.68
CA GLY A 167 5.39 16.58 14.23
C GLY A 167 6.30 16.57 13.00
N ASP A 168 6.52 15.41 12.38
CA ASP A 168 7.36 15.27 11.19
C ASP A 168 6.89 14.13 10.25
N LEU A 169 7.75 13.76 9.30
CA LEU A 169 7.52 12.64 8.37
C LEU A 169 7.51 11.29 9.11
N PRO A 170 6.69 10.31 8.69
CA PRO A 170 6.93 8.90 9.00
C PRO A 170 8.35 8.46 8.58
N GLN A 171 9.03 7.60 9.35
CA GLN A 171 10.41 7.18 9.02
C GLN A 171 10.54 6.44 7.68
N ALA A 172 9.45 5.85 7.19
CA ALA A 172 9.39 5.31 5.83
C ALA A 172 9.66 6.37 4.74
N LEU A 173 9.24 7.62 4.93
CA LEU A 173 9.52 8.70 3.97
C LEU A 173 11.00 9.10 3.97
N TYR A 174 11.68 9.08 5.12
CA TYR A 174 13.12 9.30 5.12
C TYR A 174 13.85 8.21 4.35
N SER A 175 13.40 6.96 4.47
CA SER A 175 13.95 5.85 3.68
C SER A 175 13.68 6.05 2.19
N PHE A 176 12.51 6.59 1.84
CA PHE A 176 12.17 6.93 0.45
C PHE A 176 13.06 8.05 -0.11
N PHE A 177 13.33 9.11 0.66
CA PHE A 177 14.27 10.17 0.26
C PHE A 177 15.73 9.66 0.21
N ASP A 178 16.12 8.67 1.02
CA ASP A 178 17.43 8.03 0.90
C ASP A 178 17.57 7.19 -0.40
N GLU A 179 16.44 6.77 -1.02
CA GLU A 179 16.44 5.95 -2.24
C GLU A 179 16.37 6.75 -3.55
N TYR A 180 15.88 8.00 -3.52
CA TYR A 180 15.55 8.78 -4.71
C TYR A 180 16.07 10.21 -4.62
N ASP A 181 16.73 10.68 -5.67
CA ASP A 181 17.24 12.06 -5.78
C ASP A 181 16.20 12.99 -6.42
N PHE A 182 15.73 13.99 -5.68
CA PHE A 182 14.75 14.96 -6.18
C PHE A 182 15.36 16.24 -6.76
N ALA A 183 16.67 16.30 -6.98
CA ALA A 183 17.33 17.46 -7.57
C ALA A 183 16.64 17.91 -8.88
N GLY A 184 16.25 19.19 -8.94
CA GLY A 184 15.56 19.79 -10.08
C GLY A 184 14.08 19.41 -10.23
N LYS A 185 13.53 18.58 -9.34
CA LYS A 185 12.12 18.16 -9.35
C LYS A 185 11.26 19.07 -8.48
N ASN A 186 9.95 19.04 -8.72
CA ASN A 186 8.95 19.78 -7.93
C ASN A 186 8.26 18.84 -6.96
N ILE A 187 8.19 19.21 -5.68
CA ILE A 187 7.51 18.45 -4.63
C ILE A 187 6.42 19.33 -4.02
N THR A 188 5.16 18.98 -4.26
CA THR A 188 4.00 19.59 -3.62
C THR A 188 3.54 18.71 -2.47
N VAL A 189 3.61 19.21 -1.25
CA VAL A 189 3.39 18.41 -0.04
C VAL A 189 1.96 18.58 0.49
N PHE A 190 1.26 17.46 0.66
CA PHE A 190 -0.03 17.40 1.34
C PHE A 190 0.09 16.55 2.60
N VAL A 191 -0.54 17.00 3.69
CA VAL A 191 -0.50 16.26 4.96
C VAL A 191 -1.88 16.01 5.52
N THR A 192 -2.08 14.81 6.07
CA THR A 192 -3.18 14.57 7.02
C THR A 192 -2.65 14.66 8.45
N HIS A 193 -3.46 15.09 9.41
CA HIS A 193 -2.97 15.28 10.77
C HIS A 193 -4.03 15.21 11.87
N GLY A 194 -3.61 14.79 13.07
CA GLY A 194 -4.43 14.85 14.29
C GLY A 194 -4.57 16.27 14.91
N GLY A 195 -3.82 17.26 14.39
CA GLY A 195 -3.89 18.65 14.88
C GLY A 195 -2.62 19.47 14.67
N SER A 196 -1.55 18.85 14.18
CA SER A 196 -0.21 19.43 14.04
C SER A 196 0.03 20.16 12.70
N SER A 197 -0.91 20.10 11.76
CA SER A 197 -0.76 20.66 10.40
C SER A 197 0.56 20.18 9.75
N PHE A 198 1.25 21.02 8.99
CA PHE A 198 2.55 20.70 8.41
C PHE A 198 3.67 20.53 9.45
N SER A 199 3.60 21.17 10.62
CA SER A 199 4.71 21.18 11.60
C SER A 199 6.07 21.45 10.93
N ASN A 200 7.06 20.56 11.11
CA ASN A 200 8.40 20.71 10.54
C ASN A 200 8.55 20.11 9.14
N THR A 201 7.55 19.36 8.65
CA THR A 201 7.71 18.46 7.48
C THR A 201 8.25 19.16 6.25
N ILE A 202 7.76 20.38 5.94
CA ILE A 202 8.23 21.17 4.80
C ILE A 202 9.71 21.52 4.93
N LYS A 203 10.14 21.97 6.10
CA LYS A 203 11.55 22.33 6.35
C LYS A 203 12.44 21.08 6.31
N THR A 204 11.94 19.96 6.85
CA THR A 204 12.62 18.67 6.80
C THR A 204 12.85 18.26 5.35
N ILE A 205 11.81 18.26 4.50
CA ILE A 205 11.94 17.88 3.09
C ILE A 205 12.88 18.83 2.34
N GLN A 206 12.80 20.14 2.57
CA GLN A 206 13.74 21.12 1.99
C GLN A 206 15.19 20.89 2.43
N SER A 207 15.42 20.29 3.59
CA SER A 207 16.77 19.96 4.07
C SER A 207 17.29 18.64 3.50
N LEU A 208 16.40 17.68 3.24
CA LEU A 208 16.72 16.41 2.58
C LEU A 208 16.99 16.64 1.08
N GLU A 209 16.18 17.48 0.44
CA GLU A 209 16.19 17.75 -1.00
C GLU A 209 16.41 19.25 -1.28
N PRO A 210 17.63 19.78 -1.01
CA PRO A 210 17.91 21.21 -1.13
C PRO A 210 17.83 21.75 -2.56
N ASP A 211 18.00 20.88 -3.56
CA ASP A 211 17.96 21.21 -4.98
C ASP A 211 16.57 20.94 -5.62
N ALA A 212 15.58 20.53 -4.82
CA ALA A 212 14.19 20.38 -5.24
C ALA A 212 13.36 21.64 -4.94
N GLN A 213 12.34 21.89 -5.77
CA GLN A 213 11.34 22.93 -5.51
C GLN A 213 10.24 22.37 -4.60
N VAL A 214 10.32 22.66 -3.30
CA VAL A 214 9.35 22.15 -2.31
C VAL A 214 8.32 23.21 -1.96
N VAL A 215 7.05 22.94 -2.26
CA VAL A 215 5.91 23.84 -1.99
C VAL A 215 4.84 23.17 -1.13
N ARG A 216 4.06 24.01 -0.44
CA ARG A 216 2.94 23.56 0.39
C ARG A 216 1.70 23.34 -0.47
N GLY A 217 1.14 22.14 -0.39
CA GLY A 217 -0.26 21.86 -0.71
C GLY A 217 -1.17 22.14 0.49
N LEU A 218 -2.16 21.26 0.70
CA LEU A 218 -3.08 21.36 1.82
C LEU A 218 -2.67 20.53 3.04
N SER A 219 -3.12 21.01 4.20
CA SER A 219 -3.01 20.34 5.49
C SER A 219 -4.43 20.03 5.97
N VAL A 220 -4.84 18.78 5.88
CA VAL A 220 -6.21 18.35 6.20
C VAL A 220 -6.23 17.63 7.54
N ARG A 221 -7.03 18.13 8.49
CA ARG A 221 -7.19 17.43 9.77
C ARG A 221 -7.87 16.09 9.52
N ASP A 222 -7.45 15.02 10.20
CA ASP A 222 -8.01 13.67 9.99
C ASP A 222 -9.54 13.64 10.10
N SER A 223 -10.11 14.40 11.05
CA SER A 223 -11.56 14.50 11.23
C SER A 223 -12.30 15.26 10.13
N GLY A 224 -11.60 16.03 9.30
CA GLY A 224 -12.16 16.80 8.18
C GLY A 224 -11.94 16.13 6.81
N VAL A 225 -11.16 15.05 6.74
CA VAL A 225 -10.92 14.32 5.49
C VAL A 225 -12.21 13.90 4.79
N PRO A 226 -13.26 13.36 5.48
CA PRO A 226 -14.50 12.98 4.81
C PRO A 226 -15.14 14.07 3.94
N ASP A 227 -14.94 15.34 4.30
CA ASP A 227 -15.56 16.50 3.65
C ASP A 227 -14.58 17.31 2.77
N ALA A 228 -13.31 16.89 2.69
CA ALA A 228 -12.24 17.69 2.08
C ALA A 228 -12.08 17.51 0.55
N GLU A 229 -12.84 16.60 -0.08
CA GLU A 229 -12.62 16.24 -1.49
C GLU A 229 -12.68 17.46 -2.43
N SER A 230 -13.69 18.33 -2.29
CA SER A 230 -13.82 19.52 -3.15
C SER A 230 -12.64 20.47 -2.96
N GLU A 231 -12.25 20.73 -1.70
CA GLU A 231 -11.15 21.65 -1.38
C GLU A 231 -9.83 21.16 -1.96
N VAL A 232 -9.55 19.86 -1.86
CA VAL A 232 -8.33 19.24 -2.39
C VAL A 232 -8.29 19.35 -3.92
N ARG A 233 -9.40 19.04 -4.60
CA ARG A 233 -9.49 19.15 -6.06
C ARG A 233 -9.36 20.60 -6.53
N ASP A 234 -10.05 21.54 -5.89
CA ASP A 234 -9.99 22.95 -6.25
C ASP A 234 -8.58 23.52 -6.08
N TRP A 235 -7.86 23.08 -5.05
CA TRP A 235 -6.45 23.44 -4.87
C TRP A 235 -5.58 22.94 -6.02
N VAL A 236 -5.71 21.66 -6.39
CA VAL A 236 -4.92 21.05 -7.48
C VAL A 236 -5.25 21.71 -8.81
N LYS A 237 -6.52 21.98 -9.08
CA LYS A 237 -6.95 22.70 -10.30
C LYS A 237 -6.36 24.12 -10.42
N THR A 238 -6.10 24.77 -9.27
CA THR A 238 -5.61 26.15 -9.23
C THR A 238 -4.08 26.22 -9.25
N ASN A 239 -3.39 25.24 -8.67
CA ASN A 239 -1.95 25.29 -8.40
C ASN A 239 -1.14 24.13 -9.02
N GLY A 240 -1.82 23.15 -9.61
CA GLY A 240 -1.24 21.92 -10.15
C GLY A 240 -0.88 21.98 -11.62
#